data_AF-A0A8H5Y3Q3-F1
#
_entry.id   AF-A0A8H5Y3Q3-F1
#
_cell.length_a   1.000
_cell.length_b   1.000
_cell.length_c   1.000
_cell.angle_alpha   90.00
_cell.angle_beta   90.00
_cell.angle_gamma   90.00
#
_symmetry.space_group_name_H-M   'P 1'
#
loop_
_entity.id
_entity.type
_entity.pdbx_description
1 polymer ?
#
loop_
_entity_poly.entity_id
_entity_poly.type
_entity_poly.pdbx_seq_one_letter_code
_entity_poly.pdbx_strand_id
1 'polypeptide(L)'
;MGGIGDLADEKLTRDLWLQADVILQGYRLRSFERRGFGLKAALDLANKRGKGIIYVDENCYGPDGYYAERPGWQQVADAAGGRVLPSLPISDMSTGILTALTIMCGIRDRTKFGGSYHGHASLTAYNMPTFDTDIRLYQRDTVGQIKDKYKFPNWSSDIHVAPLYYAIIEAWEKESNLIKDEKYYVHFSDSVFALIFEYWDLWLNTACI
;
A
#
# COMPACT_ATOMS: atom_id res chain seq x y z
N MET A 1 -9.46 -14.09 -15.11
CA MET A 1 -9.29 -14.43 -13.68
C MET A 1 -9.55 -15.91 -13.52
N GLY A 2 -8.50 -16.74 -13.49
CA GLY A 2 -8.62 -18.12 -13.03
C GLY A 2 -8.84 -18.09 -11.52
N GLY A 3 -10.04 -18.48 -11.08
CA GLY A 3 -10.26 -18.71 -9.65
C GLY A 3 -9.57 -20.00 -9.24
N ILE A 4 -9.09 -20.06 -7.99
CA ILE A 4 -8.78 -21.34 -7.30
C ILE A 4 -10.03 -22.23 -7.46
N GLY A 5 -9.99 -23.16 -8.41
CA GLY A 5 -11.18 -23.87 -8.89
C GLY A 5 -10.85 -25.08 -9.75
N ASP A 6 -9.67 -25.12 -10.38
CA ASP A 6 -9.14 -26.36 -10.96
C ASP A 6 -8.49 -27.23 -9.88
N LEU A 7 -8.74 -28.54 -9.94
CA LEU A 7 -8.20 -29.53 -8.97
C LEU A 7 -6.67 -29.54 -8.94
N ALA A 8 -6.03 -29.25 -10.08
CA ALA A 8 -4.58 -29.12 -10.18
C ALA A 8 -4.06 -27.88 -9.43
N ASP A 9 -4.76 -26.75 -9.55
CA ASP A 9 -4.43 -25.51 -8.86
C ASP A 9 -4.65 -25.63 -7.35
N GLU A 10 -5.68 -26.34 -6.92
CA GLU A 10 -5.90 -26.60 -5.50
C GLU A 10 -4.76 -27.43 -4.89
N LYS A 11 -4.34 -28.51 -5.57
CA LYS A 11 -3.22 -29.34 -5.11
C LYS A 11 -1.93 -28.53 -5.02
N LEU A 12 -1.60 -27.78 -6.08
CA LEU A 12 -0.41 -26.93 -6.10
C LEU A 12 -0.44 -25.90 -4.97
N THR A 13 -1.59 -25.24 -4.76
CA THR A 13 -1.75 -24.25 -3.69
C THR A 13 -1.52 -24.89 -2.31
N ARG A 14 -2.05 -26.10 -2.09
CA ARG A 14 -1.83 -26.83 -0.83
C ARG A 14 -0.36 -27.19 -0.64
N ASP A 15 0.32 -27.66 -1.69
CA ASP A 15 1.74 -28.03 -1.62
C ASP A 15 2.63 -26.81 -1.31
N LEU A 16 2.37 -25.67 -1.95
CA LEU A 16 3.05 -24.40 -1.64
C LEU A 16 2.79 -23.98 -0.20
N TRP A 17 1.55 -24.13 0.25
CA TRP A 17 1.16 -23.72 1.59
C TRP A 17 1.83 -24.56 2.68
N LEU A 18 1.97 -25.88 2.45
CA LEU A 18 2.70 -26.79 3.33
C LEU A 18 4.17 -26.42 3.51
N GLN A 19 4.76 -25.71 2.56
CA GLN A 19 6.18 -25.31 2.62
C GLN A 19 6.36 -23.87 3.13
N ALA A 20 5.34 -23.02 3.01
CA ALA A 20 5.39 -21.60 3.32
C ALA A 20 5.87 -21.29 4.74
N ASP A 21 6.72 -20.27 4.84
CA ASP A 21 7.16 -19.63 6.08
C ASP A 21 6.31 -18.42 6.45
N VAL A 22 5.85 -17.72 5.41
CA VAL A 22 5.05 -16.51 5.47
C VAL A 22 3.85 -16.71 4.55
N ILE A 23 2.67 -16.34 5.02
CA ILE A 23 1.44 -16.26 4.25
C ILE A 23 0.99 -14.82 4.29
N LEU A 24 0.89 -14.21 3.12
CA LEU A 24 0.31 -12.88 2.93
C LEU A 24 -0.98 -13.04 2.14
N GLN A 25 -2.07 -12.47 2.63
CA GLN A 25 -3.35 -12.50 1.94
C GLN A 25 -3.95 -11.08 1.86
N GLY A 26 -4.25 -10.63 0.65
CA GLY A 26 -4.86 -9.32 0.33
C GLY A 26 -6.35 -9.39 0.01
N TYR A 27 -7.01 -10.54 0.24
CA TYR A 27 -8.42 -10.70 -0.05
C TYR A 27 -9.29 -10.00 1.00
N ARG A 28 -10.55 -9.79 0.64
CA ARG A 28 -11.62 -9.53 1.60
C ARG A 28 -11.46 -10.45 2.81
N LEU A 29 -11.43 -9.88 4.01
CA LEU A 29 -11.19 -10.62 5.23
C LEU A 29 -12.11 -11.86 5.32
N ARG A 30 -11.56 -12.98 5.78
CA ARG A 30 -12.21 -14.31 5.87
C ARG A 30 -12.59 -14.97 4.54
N SER A 31 -12.37 -14.32 3.39
CA SER A 31 -12.61 -14.95 2.08
C SER A 31 -11.70 -16.16 1.86
N PHE A 32 -10.43 -16.03 2.22
CA PHE A 32 -9.46 -17.11 2.13
C PHE A 32 -9.71 -18.19 3.21
N GLU A 33 -10.13 -17.78 4.40
CA GLU A 33 -10.57 -18.69 5.48
C GLU A 33 -11.70 -19.63 5.02
N ARG A 34 -12.72 -19.11 4.33
CA ARG A 34 -13.83 -19.92 3.79
C ARG A 34 -13.38 -21.00 2.80
N ARG A 35 -12.19 -20.87 2.22
CA ARG A 35 -11.58 -21.86 1.33
C ARG A 35 -10.67 -22.84 2.06
N GLY A 36 -10.62 -22.76 3.39
CA GLY A 36 -9.73 -23.54 4.24
C GLY A 36 -8.35 -22.91 4.41
N PHE A 37 -8.14 -21.67 3.93
CA PHE A 37 -6.84 -20.99 3.90
C PHE A 37 -6.62 -19.90 4.98
N GLY A 38 -7.33 -20.01 6.11
CA GLY A 38 -7.35 -19.00 7.17
C GLY A 38 -6.24 -19.14 8.21
N LEU A 39 -6.16 -18.17 9.13
CA LEU A 39 -5.21 -18.14 10.24
C LEU A 39 -5.19 -19.43 11.06
N LYS A 40 -6.37 -19.94 11.46
CA LYS A 40 -6.45 -21.19 12.24
C LYS A 40 -5.77 -22.35 11.51
N ALA A 41 -6.02 -22.50 10.22
CA ALA A 41 -5.43 -23.57 9.42
C ALA A 41 -3.92 -23.40 9.24
N ALA A 42 -3.43 -22.16 9.15
CA ALA A 42 -2.00 -21.87 9.16
C ALA A 42 -1.33 -22.23 10.51
N LEU A 43 -2.00 -21.95 11.64
CA LEU A 43 -1.51 -22.32 12.97
C LEU A 43 -1.51 -23.85 13.18
N ASP A 44 -2.57 -24.53 12.75
CA ASP A 44 -2.66 -25.99 12.78
C ASP A 44 -1.52 -26.62 11.93
N LEU A 45 -1.21 -26.03 10.78
CA LEU A 45 -0.08 -26.42 9.93
C LEU A 45 1.26 -26.21 10.63
N ALA A 46 1.47 -25.03 11.24
CA ALA A 46 2.70 -24.70 11.96
C ALA A 46 2.96 -25.69 13.10
N ASN A 47 1.92 -26.03 13.87
CA ASN A 47 1.98 -27.02 14.94
C ASN A 47 2.36 -28.41 14.40
N LYS A 48 1.73 -28.86 13.32
CA LYS A 48 2.06 -30.16 12.69
C LYS A 48 3.49 -30.24 12.18
N ARG A 49 4.02 -29.14 11.65
CA ARG A 49 5.40 -29.05 11.14
C ARG A 49 6.44 -28.83 12.23
N GLY A 50 6.02 -28.48 13.45
CA GLY A 50 6.94 -28.05 14.52
C GLY A 50 7.70 -26.76 14.16
N LYS A 51 7.18 -25.96 13.22
CA LYS A 51 7.82 -24.74 12.72
C LYS A 51 6.80 -23.63 12.70
N GLY A 52 7.05 -22.57 13.48
CA GLY A 52 6.18 -21.40 13.56
C GLY A 52 5.96 -20.74 12.19
N ILE A 53 4.83 -20.07 12.02
CA ILE A 53 4.43 -19.44 10.76
C ILE A 53 4.10 -17.97 10.97
N ILE A 54 4.29 -17.17 9.93
CA ILE A 54 3.87 -15.76 9.92
C ILE A 54 2.67 -15.65 8.99
N TYR A 55 1.55 -15.18 9.51
CA TYR A 55 0.33 -14.93 8.73
C TYR A 55 0.07 -13.43 8.74
N VAL A 56 -0.11 -12.82 7.58
CA VAL A 56 -0.38 -11.38 7.47
C VAL A 56 -1.62 -11.16 6.62
N ASP A 57 -2.58 -10.48 7.21
CA ASP A 57 -3.77 -9.98 6.52
C ASP A 57 -3.50 -8.55 6.05
N GLU A 58 -3.69 -8.32 4.76
CA GLU A 58 -3.76 -6.98 4.19
C GLU A 58 -5.18 -6.73 3.69
N ASN A 59 -5.83 -5.67 4.15
CA ASN A 59 -7.17 -5.34 3.69
C ASN A 59 -7.48 -3.84 3.69
N CYS A 60 -8.71 -3.47 3.30
CA CYS A 60 -9.08 -2.06 3.24
C CYS A 60 -9.30 -1.42 4.62
N TYR A 61 -9.98 -2.10 5.56
CA TYR A 61 -10.57 -1.45 6.74
C TYR A 61 -9.98 -1.87 8.09
N GLY A 62 -9.06 -2.82 8.12
CA GLY A 62 -8.54 -3.41 9.35
C GLY A 62 -9.26 -4.71 9.75
N PRO A 63 -8.83 -5.33 10.86
CA PRO A 63 -9.37 -6.61 11.32
C PRO A 63 -10.74 -6.48 11.99
N ASP A 64 -11.09 -5.28 12.47
CA ASP A 64 -12.21 -5.07 13.39
C ASP A 64 -13.28 -4.11 12.84
N GLY A 65 -14.44 -4.16 13.49
CA GLY A 65 -15.55 -3.25 13.22
C GLY A 65 -16.47 -3.67 12.08
N TYR A 66 -17.52 -2.88 11.89
CA TYR A 66 -18.61 -3.19 10.94
C TYR A 66 -18.15 -3.32 9.48
N TYR A 67 -17.05 -2.66 9.12
CA TYR A 67 -16.51 -2.67 7.76
C TYR A 67 -15.34 -3.64 7.55
N ALA A 68 -14.90 -4.40 8.57
CA ALA A 68 -13.72 -5.28 8.48
C ALA A 68 -13.76 -6.26 7.30
N GLU A 69 -14.94 -6.85 7.07
CA GLU A 69 -15.13 -7.76 5.95
C GLU A 69 -15.48 -7.03 4.65
N ARG A 70 -15.66 -5.72 4.55
CA ARG A 70 -16.03 -5.11 3.25
C ARG A 70 -14.84 -5.09 2.28
N PRO A 71 -15.08 -5.30 0.97
CA PRO A 71 -14.04 -5.09 -0.02
C PRO A 71 -13.75 -3.59 -0.13
N GLY A 72 -12.53 -3.27 -0.56
CA GLY A 72 -12.15 -1.91 -0.86
C GLY A 72 -10.81 -1.88 -1.56
N TRP A 73 -10.57 -0.74 -2.18
CA TRP A 73 -9.35 -0.36 -2.88
C TRP A 73 -8.96 1.01 -2.34
N GLN A 74 -7.80 1.52 -2.73
CA GLN A 74 -7.31 2.80 -2.25
C GLN A 74 -8.36 3.92 -2.21
N GLN A 75 -9.10 4.18 -3.29
CA GLN A 75 -10.04 5.32 -3.31
C GLN A 75 -11.12 5.23 -2.22
N VAL A 76 -11.52 4.00 -1.89
CA VAL A 76 -12.51 3.73 -0.84
C VAL A 76 -11.88 3.96 0.53
N ALA A 77 -10.64 3.51 0.72
CA ALA A 77 -9.88 3.74 1.95
C ALA A 77 -9.54 5.21 2.18
N ASP A 78 -9.24 5.96 1.12
CA ASP A 78 -8.97 7.40 1.16
C ASP A 78 -10.23 8.15 1.58
N ALA A 79 -11.37 7.85 0.96
CA ALA A 79 -12.65 8.45 1.33
C ALA A 79 -13.05 8.09 2.78
N ALA A 80 -12.88 6.82 3.19
CA ALA A 80 -13.18 6.38 4.55
C ALA A 80 -12.25 7.02 5.60
N GLY A 81 -10.98 7.19 5.26
CA GLY A 81 -9.97 7.88 6.06
C GLY A 81 -9.95 9.40 5.84
N GLY A 82 -10.99 9.98 5.23
CA GLY A 82 -11.15 11.42 4.97
C GLY A 82 -9.96 12.10 4.28
N ARG A 83 -9.19 11.35 3.48
CA ARG A 83 -8.16 11.90 2.58
C ARG A 83 -8.79 12.26 1.24
N VAL A 84 -8.30 13.35 0.64
CA VAL A 84 -8.60 13.69 -0.76
C VAL A 84 -7.84 12.72 -1.65
N LEU A 85 -8.50 12.17 -2.67
CA LEU A 85 -7.98 11.14 -3.56
C LEU A 85 -6.61 11.56 -4.15
N PRO A 86 -5.49 11.00 -3.68
CA PRO A 86 -4.20 11.29 -4.27
C PRO A 86 -4.15 10.69 -5.67
N SER A 87 -3.47 11.37 -6.60
CA SER A 87 -3.41 10.92 -8.00
C SER A 87 -2.54 9.68 -8.20
N LEU A 88 -1.68 9.38 -7.23
CA LEU A 88 -0.88 8.16 -7.15
C LEU A 88 -1.53 7.15 -6.20
N PRO A 89 -1.26 5.84 -6.37
CA PRO A 89 -1.70 4.81 -5.45
C PRO A 89 -0.90 4.83 -4.12
N ILE A 90 -0.85 5.98 -3.43
CA ILE A 90 -0.04 6.20 -2.22
C ILE A 90 -0.47 5.25 -1.11
N SER A 91 -1.78 5.07 -0.89
CA SER A 91 -2.28 4.20 0.18
C SER A 91 -1.91 2.74 -0.09
N ASP A 92 -2.08 2.28 -1.33
CA ASP A 92 -1.71 0.91 -1.73
C ASP A 92 -0.20 0.69 -1.58
N MET A 93 0.63 1.59 -2.11
CA MET A 93 2.10 1.47 -2.04
C MET A 93 2.60 1.50 -0.59
N SER A 94 2.09 2.43 0.22
CA SER A 94 2.55 2.60 1.60
C SER A 94 2.07 1.46 2.49
N THR A 95 0.85 0.99 2.28
CA THR A 95 0.34 -0.18 3.00
C THR A 95 1.14 -1.42 2.62
N GLY A 96 1.53 -1.59 1.35
CA GLY A 96 2.46 -2.66 0.94
C GLY A 96 3.81 -2.61 1.66
N ILE A 97 4.39 -1.41 1.84
CA ILE A 97 5.62 -1.23 2.62
C ILE A 97 5.39 -1.60 4.10
N LEU A 98 4.28 -1.16 4.70
CA LEU A 98 3.93 -1.52 6.07
C LEU A 98 3.69 -3.03 6.24
N THR A 99 3.07 -3.67 5.26
CA THR A 99 2.90 -5.13 5.20
C THR A 99 4.26 -5.82 5.17
N ALA A 100 5.19 -5.38 4.32
CA ALA A 100 6.54 -5.92 4.26
C ALA A 100 7.29 -5.75 5.59
N LEU A 101 7.19 -4.57 6.22
CA LEU A 101 7.75 -4.32 7.54
C LEU A 101 7.16 -5.24 8.61
N THR A 102 5.84 -5.44 8.58
CA THR A 102 5.12 -6.33 9.51
C THR A 102 5.63 -7.78 9.37
N ILE A 103 5.82 -8.24 8.13
CA ILE A 103 6.42 -9.55 7.84
C ILE A 103 7.84 -9.62 8.39
N MET A 104 8.68 -8.62 8.14
CA MET A 104 10.06 -8.59 8.65
C MET A 104 10.13 -8.63 10.17
N CYS A 105 9.24 -7.92 10.86
CA CYS A 105 9.09 -7.99 12.32
C CYS A 105 8.68 -9.40 12.77
N GLY A 106 7.72 -10.03 12.10
CA GLY A 106 7.32 -11.41 12.39
C GLY A 106 8.46 -12.42 12.18
N ILE A 107 9.26 -12.26 11.12
CA ILE A 107 10.46 -13.08 10.86
C ILE A 107 11.46 -12.90 12.01
N ARG A 108 11.78 -11.65 12.35
CA ARG A 108 12.71 -11.32 13.43
C ARG A 108 12.28 -11.97 14.75
N ASP A 109 11.02 -11.81 15.12
CA ASP A 109 10.52 -12.26 16.43
C ASP A 109 10.40 -13.79 16.47
N ARG A 110 9.98 -14.43 15.37
CA ARG A 110 10.04 -15.90 15.23
C ARG A 110 11.45 -16.45 15.36
N THR A 111 12.45 -15.78 14.79
CA THR A 111 13.85 -16.21 14.92
C THR A 111 14.39 -16.04 16.34
N LYS A 112 13.98 -14.99 17.06
CA LYS A 112 14.49 -14.71 18.42
C LYS A 112 13.76 -15.48 19.52
N PHE A 113 12.44 -15.61 19.42
CA PHE A 113 11.59 -16.09 20.49
C PHE A 113 10.80 -17.34 20.12
N GLY A 114 10.90 -17.82 18.88
CA GLY A 114 10.07 -18.90 18.37
C GLY A 114 8.61 -18.48 18.21
N GLY A 115 7.73 -19.46 18.00
CA GLY A 115 6.29 -19.26 17.89
C GLY A 115 5.80 -18.82 16.50
N SER A 116 4.50 -18.61 16.40
CA SER A 116 3.81 -18.11 15.19
C SER A 116 3.32 -16.69 15.44
N TYR A 117 3.32 -15.87 14.39
CA TYR A 117 2.95 -14.46 14.46
C TYR A 117 1.83 -14.16 13.49
N HIS A 118 0.90 -13.31 13.91
CA HIS A 118 -0.18 -12.80 13.09
C HIS A 118 -0.06 -11.28 13.02
N GLY A 119 -0.01 -10.75 11.81
CA GLY A 119 0.06 -9.31 11.54
C GLY A 119 -1.12 -8.86 10.70
N HIS A 120 -1.40 -7.56 10.76
CA HIS A 120 -2.44 -6.93 9.95
C HIS A 120 -1.95 -5.58 9.43
N ALA A 121 -2.15 -5.34 8.15
CA ALA A 121 -1.97 -4.03 7.52
C ALA A 121 -3.29 -3.60 6.87
N SER A 122 -3.63 -2.31 6.94
CA SER A 122 -4.82 -1.82 6.23
C SER A 122 -4.67 -0.45 5.63
N LEU A 123 -5.28 -0.28 4.45
CA LEU A 123 -5.29 0.97 3.70
C LEU A 123 -5.85 2.11 4.55
N THR A 124 -7.00 1.88 5.20
CA THR A 124 -7.65 2.91 6.03
C THR A 124 -6.80 3.22 7.25
N ALA A 125 -6.21 2.23 7.93
CA ALA A 125 -5.35 2.50 9.08
C ALA A 125 -4.08 3.28 8.68
N TYR A 126 -3.51 3.04 7.49
CA TYR A 126 -2.42 3.87 6.99
C TYR A 126 -2.84 5.33 6.77
N ASN A 127 -4.09 5.56 6.40
CA ASN A 127 -4.62 6.90 6.16
C ASN A 127 -4.95 7.66 7.46
N MET A 128 -5.39 6.97 8.51
CA MET A 128 -5.83 7.61 9.77
C MET A 128 -4.80 8.52 10.46
N PRO A 129 -3.48 8.26 10.45
CA PRO A 129 -2.48 9.15 11.04
C PRO A 129 -2.56 10.60 10.57
N THR A 130 -3.11 10.91 9.38
CA THR A 130 -3.27 12.32 8.96
C THR A 130 -4.28 13.11 9.79
N PHE A 131 -5.10 12.46 10.61
CA PHE A 131 -5.96 13.13 11.60
C PHE A 131 -5.28 13.41 12.92
N ASP A 132 -4.13 12.79 13.17
CA ASP A 132 -3.34 13.08 14.35
C ASP A 132 -2.82 14.52 14.26
N THR A 133 -2.86 15.24 15.38
CA THR A 133 -2.48 16.64 15.43
C THR A 133 -0.99 16.86 15.21
N ASP A 134 -0.17 15.83 15.42
CA ASP A 134 1.28 15.87 15.29
C ASP A 134 1.75 15.53 13.87
N ILE A 135 0.91 14.87 13.07
CA ILE A 135 1.21 14.50 11.68
C ILE A 135 0.52 15.48 10.73
N ARG A 136 -0.81 15.61 10.82
CA ARG A 136 -1.71 16.47 10.01
C ARG A 136 -1.49 16.39 8.49
N LEU A 137 -2.38 17.06 7.76
CA LEU A 137 -2.13 17.45 6.37
C LEU A 137 -1.24 18.70 6.33
N TYR A 138 -0.67 18.99 5.16
CA TYR A 138 0.07 20.23 4.93
C TYR A 138 -0.73 21.47 5.38
N GLN A 139 -0.04 22.42 6.01
CA GLN A 139 -0.66 23.66 6.45
C GLN A 139 -1.20 24.45 5.25
N ARG A 140 -2.34 25.14 5.42
CA ARG A 140 -2.98 25.91 4.34
C ARG A 140 -2.04 26.95 3.74
N ASP A 141 -1.18 27.55 4.55
CA ASP A 141 -0.20 28.53 4.09
C ASP A 141 0.86 27.88 3.19
N THR A 142 1.36 26.68 3.54
CA THR A 142 2.26 25.90 2.70
C THR A 142 1.60 25.53 1.37
N VAL A 143 0.36 25.05 1.41
CA VAL A 143 -0.42 24.73 0.21
C VAL A 143 -0.62 25.97 -0.67
N GLY A 144 -0.90 27.13 -0.06
CA GLY A 144 -1.00 28.42 -0.74
C GLY A 144 0.31 28.82 -1.43
N GLN A 145 1.44 28.69 -0.73
CA GLN A 145 2.77 28.96 -1.30
C GLN A 145 3.11 28.06 -2.49
N ILE A 146 2.77 26.76 -2.41
CA ILE A 146 2.97 25.81 -3.51
C ILE A 146 2.09 26.20 -4.70
N LYS A 147 0.82 26.50 -4.46
CA LYS A 147 -0.12 26.97 -5.50
C LYS A 147 0.37 28.25 -6.15
N ASP A 148 0.88 29.21 -5.37
CA ASP A 148 1.42 30.46 -5.88
C ASP A 148 2.73 30.28 -6.64
N LYS A 149 3.57 29.32 -6.25
CA LYS A 149 4.83 29.03 -6.91
C LYS A 149 4.64 28.34 -8.26
N TYR A 150 3.84 27.29 -8.31
CA TYR A 150 3.70 26.44 -9.50
C TYR A 150 2.46 26.76 -10.34
N LYS A 151 1.61 27.69 -9.88
CA LYS A 151 0.42 28.17 -10.62
C LYS A 151 -0.50 27.04 -11.08
N PHE A 152 -0.64 25.99 -10.26
CA PHE A 152 -1.51 24.87 -10.58
C PHE A 152 -2.96 25.33 -10.83
N PRO A 153 -3.65 24.72 -11.81
CA PRO A 153 -5.06 25.03 -12.04
C PRO A 153 -5.91 24.59 -10.85
N ASN A 154 -7.11 25.14 -10.72
CA ASN A 154 -8.05 24.66 -9.72
C ASN A 154 -8.45 23.22 -10.05
N TRP A 155 -8.31 22.33 -9.09
CA TRP A 155 -8.69 20.92 -9.22
C TRP A 155 -10.01 20.63 -8.51
N SER A 156 -10.74 19.68 -9.07
CA SER A 156 -11.96 19.14 -8.50
C SER A 156 -11.90 17.61 -8.58
N SER A 157 -12.73 16.94 -7.77
CA SER A 157 -12.67 15.48 -7.59
C SER A 157 -13.08 14.66 -8.82
N ASP A 158 -13.58 15.32 -9.88
CA ASP A 158 -13.96 14.72 -11.16
C ASP A 158 -12.80 14.66 -12.17
N ILE A 159 -11.65 15.27 -11.87
CA ILE A 159 -10.50 15.22 -12.76
C ILE A 159 -9.90 13.81 -12.78
N HIS A 160 -9.74 13.25 -13.97
CA HIS A 160 -9.04 12.00 -14.17
C HIS A 160 -7.52 12.14 -13.91
N VAL A 161 -6.94 11.04 -13.44
CA VAL A 161 -5.52 10.95 -13.06
C VAL A 161 -4.57 11.39 -14.19
N ALA A 162 -4.82 11.00 -15.44
CA ALA A 162 -3.94 11.36 -16.56
C ALA A 162 -3.92 12.88 -16.86
N PRO A 163 -5.08 13.56 -17.05
CA PRO A 163 -5.12 15.03 -17.15
C PRO A 163 -4.45 15.75 -15.97
N LEU A 164 -4.60 15.23 -14.75
CA LEU A 164 -3.96 15.79 -13.57
C LEU A 164 -2.42 15.72 -13.67
N TYR A 165 -1.85 14.59 -14.10
CA TYR A 165 -0.41 14.49 -14.32
C TYR A 165 0.10 15.42 -15.40
N TYR A 166 -0.61 15.53 -16.53
CA TYR A 166 -0.21 16.46 -17.59
C TYR A 166 -0.18 17.90 -17.08
N ALA A 167 -1.19 18.32 -16.31
CA ALA A 167 -1.22 19.65 -15.71
C ALA A 167 -0.07 19.88 -14.70
N ILE A 168 0.28 18.87 -13.90
CA ILE A 168 1.40 18.95 -12.95
C ILE A 168 2.74 19.08 -13.69
N ILE A 169 2.97 18.23 -14.70
CA ILE A 169 4.19 18.23 -15.51
C ILE A 169 4.34 19.56 -16.25
N GLU A 170 3.26 20.05 -16.88
CA GLU A 170 3.26 21.33 -17.59
C GLU A 170 3.56 22.51 -16.65
N ALA A 171 2.96 22.52 -15.46
CA ALA A 171 3.24 23.53 -14.44
C ALA A 171 4.70 23.50 -13.98
N TRP A 172 5.25 22.32 -13.72
CA TRP A 172 6.66 22.19 -13.34
C TRP A 172 7.62 22.60 -14.46
N GLU A 173 7.29 22.33 -15.73
CA GLU A 173 8.12 22.73 -16.86
C GLU A 173 8.14 24.26 -17.06
N LYS A 174 7.00 24.92 -16.82
CA LYS A 174 6.84 26.37 -16.98
C LYS A 174 7.40 27.17 -15.81
N GLU A 175 7.09 26.73 -14.59
CA GLU A 175 7.33 27.51 -13.37
C GLU A 175 8.55 27.02 -12.57
N SER A 176 9.26 25.99 -13.05
CA SER A 176 10.44 25.46 -12.36
C SER A 176 11.42 24.72 -13.28
N ASN A 177 12.51 24.21 -12.72
CA ASN A 177 13.47 23.34 -13.40
C ASN A 177 13.36 21.86 -12.96
N LEU A 178 12.32 21.48 -12.21
CA LEU A 178 12.22 20.16 -11.57
C LEU A 178 12.35 18.98 -12.55
N ILE A 179 11.72 19.09 -13.72
CA ILE A 179 11.75 18.03 -14.76
C ILE A 179 13.10 18.00 -15.49
N LYS A 180 13.88 19.08 -15.42
CA LYS A 180 15.18 19.19 -16.12
C LYS A 180 16.36 18.89 -15.20
N ASP A 181 16.12 18.75 -13.89
CA ASP A 181 17.15 18.58 -12.89
C ASP A 181 17.41 17.09 -12.65
N GLU A 182 18.48 16.57 -13.24
CA GLU A 182 18.87 15.15 -13.20
C GLU A 182 19.02 14.60 -11.79
N LYS A 183 19.23 15.46 -10.77
CA LYS A 183 19.37 15.01 -9.38
C LYS A 183 18.13 14.30 -8.83
N TYR A 184 16.95 14.52 -9.44
CA TYR A 184 15.69 13.88 -9.03
C TYR A 184 15.44 12.54 -9.73
N TYR A 185 16.38 12.09 -10.57
CA TYR A 185 16.24 10.92 -11.39
C TYR A 185 17.25 9.85 -11.00
N VAL A 186 16.79 8.60 -10.97
CA VAL A 186 17.63 7.42 -10.79
C VAL A 186 17.88 6.79 -12.16
N HIS A 187 19.15 6.59 -12.47
CA HIS A 187 19.62 5.95 -13.69
C HIS A 187 20.09 4.52 -13.40
N PHE A 188 19.69 3.59 -14.27
CA PHE A 188 20.12 2.20 -14.21
C PHE A 188 20.87 1.86 -15.49
N SER A 189 22.10 1.34 -15.37
CA SER A 189 22.95 0.96 -16.50
C SER A 189 22.33 -0.13 -17.39
N ASP A 190 21.57 -1.04 -16.78
CA ASP A 190 21.14 -2.30 -17.41
C ASP A 190 19.62 -2.44 -17.51
N SER A 191 18.88 -1.33 -17.44
CA SER A 191 17.42 -1.31 -17.53
C SER A 191 16.96 -0.69 -18.85
N VAL A 192 15.97 -1.33 -19.49
CA VAL A 192 15.24 -0.75 -20.64
C VAL A 192 14.38 0.46 -20.23
N PHE A 193 14.17 0.66 -18.93
CA PHE A 193 13.56 1.86 -18.35
C PHE A 193 14.68 2.72 -17.74
N ALA A 194 15.12 3.73 -18.48
CA ALA A 194 16.34 4.50 -18.18
C ALA A 194 16.20 5.54 -17.06
N LEU A 195 14.97 5.81 -16.58
CA LEU A 195 14.68 6.84 -15.58
C LEU A 195 13.59 6.33 -14.62
N ILE A 196 13.94 6.13 -13.36
CA ILE A 196 12.94 6.07 -12.28
C ILE A 196 13.07 7.38 -11.52
N PHE A 197 12.02 8.19 -11.56
CA PHE A 197 11.93 9.40 -10.73
C PHE A 197 11.98 8.97 -9.26
N GLU A 198 12.79 9.60 -8.42
CA GLU A 198 12.72 9.37 -6.97
C GLU A 198 11.48 10.11 -6.45
N TYR A 199 10.32 9.43 -6.53
CA TYR A 199 8.99 10.04 -6.42
C TYR A 199 8.69 10.64 -5.05
N TRP A 200 9.27 10.14 -3.95
CA TRP A 200 8.75 10.41 -2.61
C TRP A 200 8.94 11.86 -2.15
N ASP A 201 10.16 12.40 -2.23
CA ASP A 201 10.44 13.76 -1.74
C ASP A 201 9.91 14.84 -2.67
N LEU A 202 9.91 14.61 -3.99
CA LEU A 202 9.38 15.60 -4.93
C LEU A 202 7.86 15.70 -4.77
N TRP A 203 7.14 14.59 -4.82
CA TRP A 203 5.68 14.59 -4.83
C TRP A 203 5.08 15.11 -3.52
N LEU A 204 5.66 14.72 -2.38
CA LEU A 204 5.29 15.24 -1.06
C LEU A 204 5.49 16.76 -0.99
N ASN A 205 6.57 17.30 -1.55
CA ASN A 205 6.89 18.73 -1.44
C ASN A 205 6.30 19.63 -2.54
N THR A 206 5.78 19.06 -3.65
CA THR A 206 5.39 19.88 -4.82
C THR A 206 4.04 19.53 -5.45
N ALA A 207 3.43 18.38 -5.15
CA ALA A 207 2.18 17.94 -5.77
C ALA A 207 1.06 17.54 -4.79
N CYS A 208 1.34 17.45 -3.48
CA CYS A 208 0.30 17.30 -2.47
C CYS A 208 -0.45 18.63 -2.25
N ILE A 209 -1.56 18.80 -2.97
CA ILE A 209 -2.62 19.77 -2.66
C ILE A 209 -3.92 18.98 -2.47
#